data_AF-A0A350CN27-F1
#
_entry.id   AF-A0A350CN27-F1
#
_cell.length_a   1.000
_cell.length_b   1.000
_cell.length_c   1.000
_cell.angle_alpha   90.00
_cell.angle_beta   90.00
_cell.angle_gamma   90.00
#
_symmetry.space_group_name_H-M   'P 1'
#
loop_
_entity.id
_entity.type
_entity.pdbx_description
1 polymer ?
#
loop_
_entity_poly.entity_id
_entity_poly.type
_entity_poly.pdbx_seq_one_letter_code
_entity_poly.pdbx_strand_id
1 'polypeptide(L)' 'ESCGQCTPCRAGTAKALALIEQPAWDVGLLAELSQVMRDASICGLGQAAPNPVDCVITYFPHELGAA' A
#
# COMPACT_ATOMS: atom_id res chain seq x y z
N GLU A 1 7.98 -0.79 -12.36
CA GLU A 1 7.70 0.66 -12.50
C GLU A 1 8.49 1.58 -11.58
N SER A 2 8.81 1.21 -10.33
CA SER A 2 9.64 2.06 -9.46
C SER A 2 11.00 2.39 -10.10
N CYS A 3 11.41 3.67 -10.12
CA CYS A 3 12.76 4.10 -10.56
C CYS A 3 13.86 3.77 -9.54
N GLY A 4 13.48 3.41 -8.31
CA GLY A 4 14.42 2.92 -7.29
C GLY A 4 15.05 3.99 -6.40
N GLN A 5 14.78 5.28 -6.57
CA GLN A 5 15.46 6.34 -5.81
C GLN A 5 15.05 6.41 -4.32
N CYS A 6 13.76 6.28 -4.03
CA CYS A 6 13.25 6.31 -2.64
C CYS A 6 12.97 4.88 -2.14
N THR A 7 13.51 4.56 -0.96
CA THR A 7 13.25 3.29 -0.26
C THR A 7 11.76 2.98 -0.08
N PRO A 8 10.90 3.92 0.37
CA PRO A 8 9.47 3.62 0.54
C PRO A 8 8.79 3.20 -0.77
N CYS A 9 9.09 3.81 -1.91
CA CYS A 9 8.54 3.35 -3.18
C CYS A 9 9.16 2.01 -3.63
N ARG A 10 10.49 1.86 -3.56
CA ARG A 10 11.20 0.68 -4.10
C ARG A 10 10.89 -0.59 -3.31
N ALA A 11 10.92 -0.50 -1.99
CA ALA A 11 10.69 -1.64 -1.10
C ALA A 11 9.24 -1.73 -0.63
N GLY A 12 8.55 -0.59 -0.49
CA GLY A 12 7.17 -0.57 0.00
C GLY A 12 6.19 -1.23 -0.96
N THR A 13 6.33 -1.06 -2.28
CA THR A 13 5.45 -1.77 -3.24
C THR A 13 5.59 -3.29 -3.16
N ALA A 14 6.81 -3.80 -2.98
CA ALA A 14 7.05 -5.23 -2.79
C ALA A 14 6.49 -5.74 -1.46
N LYS A 15 6.58 -4.94 -0.39
CA LYS A 15 5.96 -5.25 0.91
C LYS A 15 4.44 -5.25 0.83
N ALA A 16 3.85 -4.26 0.15
CA ALA A 16 2.41 -4.17 -0.06
C ALA A 16 1.91 -5.41 -0.82
N LEU A 17 2.60 -5.82 -1.88
CA LEU A 17 2.28 -7.04 -2.62
C LEU A 17 2.26 -8.29 -1.70
N ALA A 18 3.31 -8.48 -0.91
CA ALA A 18 3.41 -9.61 -0.01
C ALA A 18 2.32 -9.62 1.08
N LEU A 19 1.79 -8.45 1.46
CA LEU A 19 0.68 -8.33 2.41
C LEU A 19 -0.67 -8.64 1.77
N ILE A 20 -0.91 -8.20 0.54
CA ILE A 20 -2.19 -8.45 -0.16
C ILE A 20 -2.31 -9.87 -0.74
N GLU A 21 -1.19 -10.56 -0.92
CA GLU A 21 -1.16 -11.99 -1.30
C GLU A 21 -1.51 -12.92 -0.14
N GLN A 22 -1.60 -12.40 1.09
CA GLN A 22 -2.07 -13.19 2.23
C GLN A 22 -3.57 -13.47 2.14
N PRO A 23 -4.06 -14.61 2.67
CA PRO A 23 -5.48 -14.93 2.70
C PRO A 23 -6.35 -13.89 3.44
N ALA A 24 -5.77 -13.19 4.42
CA ALA A 24 -6.39 -12.11 5.16
C ALA A 24 -5.46 -10.90 5.16
N TRP A 25 -5.98 -9.75 4.74
CA TRP A 25 -5.19 -8.53 4.67
C TRP A 25 -5.01 -7.93 6.06
N ASP A 26 -3.76 -7.63 6.42
CA ASP A 26 -3.47 -6.81 7.60
C ASP A 26 -3.70 -5.33 7.26
N VAL A 27 -4.95 -4.88 7.42
CA VAL A 27 -5.37 -3.52 7.09
C VAL A 27 -4.59 -2.46 7.89
N GLY A 28 -4.24 -2.75 9.14
CA GLY A 28 -3.47 -1.82 9.98
C GLY A 28 -2.07 -1.62 9.42
N LEU A 29 -1.37 -2.72 9.14
CA LEU A 29 -0.02 -2.66 8.58
C LEU A 29 0.01 -2.08 7.16
N LEU A 30 -1.00 -2.39 6.34
CA LEU A 30 -1.17 -1.77 5.02
C LEU A 30 -1.39 -0.25 5.12
N ALA A 31 -2.17 0.22 6.10
CA ALA A 31 -2.39 1.65 6.31
C ALA A 31 -1.09 2.36 6.75
N GLU A 32 -0.32 1.78 7.68
CA GLU A 32 0.98 2.32 8.10
C GLU A 32 1.96 2.39 6.92
N LEU A 33 2.06 1.32 6.14
CA LEU A 33 2.92 1.27 4.96
C LEU A 33 2.52 2.33 3.92
N SER A 34 1.21 2.46 3.68
CA SER A 34 0.66 3.42 2.72
C SER A 34 0.95 4.86 3.15
N GLN A 35 0.87 5.16 4.45
CA GLN A 35 1.23 6.47 4.97
C GLN A 35 2.72 6.77 4.79
N VAL A 36 3.61 5.82 5.09
CA VAL A 36 5.06 5.98 4.87
C VAL A 36 5.37 6.18 3.38
N MET A 37 4.67 5.46 2.49
CA MET A 37 4.83 5.62 1.04
C MET A 37 4.39 7.01 0.55
N ARG A 38 3.29 7.55 1.08
CA ARG A 38 2.84 8.92 0.81
C ARG A 38 3.83 9.97 1.30
N ASP A 39 4.29 9.86 2.53
CA ASP A 39 5.03 10.95 3.17
C ASP A 39 6.51 10.98 2.76
N ALA A 40 7.11 9.81 2.50
CA ALA A 40 8.55 9.68 2.28
C ALA A 40 8.95 9.37 0.82
N SER A 41 8.00 9.31 -0.11
CA SER A 41 8.30 9.21 -1.54
C SER A 41 8.50 10.59 -2.16
N ILE A 42 9.58 10.72 -2.94
CA ILE A 42 10.00 12.02 -3.52
C ILE A 42 9.21 12.43 -4.77
N CYS A 43 8.42 11.53 -5.36
CA CYS A 43 7.66 11.80 -6.57
C CYS A 43 6.25 11.19 -6.50
N GLY A 44 5.37 11.66 -7.39
CA GLY A 44 3.95 11.28 -7.40
C GLY A 44 3.70 9.78 -7.58
N LEU A 45 4.61 9.04 -8.24
CA LEU A 45 4.45 7.59 -8.39
C LEU A 45 4.51 6.89 -7.03
N GLY A 46 5.54 7.16 -6.22
CA GLY A 46 5.66 6.53 -4.90
C GLY A 46 4.56 6.96 -3.93
N GLN A 47 4.13 8.22 -4.04
CA GLN A 47 3.06 8.78 -3.21
C GLN A 47 1.69 8.18 -3.55
N ALA A 48 1.41 7.92 -4.82
CA ALA A 48 0.13 7.38 -5.29
C ALA A 48 0.10 5.85 -5.40
N ALA A 49 1.24 5.18 -5.36
CA ALA A 49 1.34 3.72 -5.40
C ALA A 49 0.44 2.98 -4.39
N PRO A 50 0.23 3.44 -3.14
CA PRO A 50 -0.68 2.77 -2.21
C PRO A 50 -2.17 3.00 -2.49
N ASN A 51 -2.55 3.99 -3.29
CA ASN A 51 -3.95 4.39 -3.49
C ASN A 51 -4.89 3.25 -3.90
N PRO A 52 -4.51 2.31 -4.79
CA PRO A 52 -5.40 1.20 -5.14
C PRO A 52 -5.78 0.33 -3.94
N VAL A 53 -4.83 0.07 -3.04
CA VAL A 53 -5.06 -0.73 -1.82
C VAL A 53 -5.98 0.02 -0.86
N ASP A 54 -5.72 1.31 -0.63
CA ASP A 54 -6.55 2.14 0.23
C ASP A 54 -7.99 2.27 -0.30
N CYS A 55 -8.16 2.35 -1.62
CA CYS A 55 -9.48 2.34 -2.25
C CYS A 55 -10.24 1.05 -1.97
N VAL A 56 -9.59 -0.11 -2.06
CA VAL A 56 -10.23 -1.40 -1.74
C VAL A 56 -10.66 -1.42 -0.28
N ILE A 57 -9.77 -1.04 0.65
CA ILE A 57 -10.06 -1.00 2.08
C ILE A 57 -11.23 -0.04 2.40
N THR A 58 -11.26 1.13 1.76
CA THR A 58 -12.24 2.18 2.06
C THR A 58 -13.61 1.88 1.44
N TYR A 59 -13.64 1.47 0.17
CA TYR A 59 -14.88 1.36 -0.60
C TYR A 59 -15.42 -0.07 -0.69
N PHE A 60 -14.59 -1.08 -0.43
CA PHE A 60 -14.95 -2.49 -0.51
C PHE A 60 -14.55 -3.29 0.76
N PRO A 61 -14.80 -2.79 1.99
CA PRO A 61 -14.40 -3.48 3.21
C PRO A 61 -15.03 -4.88 3.36
N HIS A 62 -16.24 -5.07 2.81
CA HIS A 62 -16.97 -6.34 2.83
C HIS A 62 -16.25 -7.46 2.05
N GLU A 63 -15.50 -7.12 0.99
CA GLU A 63 -14.70 -8.10 0.22
C GLU A 63 -13.50 -8.60 1.05
N LEU A 64 -13.08 -7.84 2.06
CA LEU A 64 -12.00 -8.21 2.98
C LEU A 64 -12.50 -8.99 4.21
N GLY A 65 -13.81 -9.27 4.28
CA GLY A 65 -14.43 -9.92 5.45
C GLY A 65 -14.59 -8.99 6.66
N ALA A 66 -14.34 -7.69 6.51
CA ALA A 66 -14.69 -6.68 7.50
C ALA A 66 -16.18 -6.34 7.34
N ALA A 67 -17.01 -6.88 8.24
CA ALA A 67 -18.43 -6.57 8.36
C ALA A 67 -18.66 -5.23 9.06
#